data_AF-G8DMG7-F1
#
_entry.id   AF-G8DMG7-F1
#
_cell.length_a   1.000
_cell.length_b   1.000
_cell.length_c   1.000
_cell.angle_alpha   90.00
_cell.angle_beta   90.00
_cell.angle_gamma   90.00
#
_symmetry.space_group_name_H-M   'P 1'
#
loop_
_entity.id
_entity.type
_entity.pdbx_description
1 polymer ?
#
loop_
_entity_poly.entity_id
_entity_poly.type
_entity_poly.pdbx_seq_one_letter_code
_entity_poly.pdbx_strand_id
1 'polypeptide(L)'
;GFAWWAGNARLINLSGKLLGAHVAHAGLIVFWAGAMTLFEVSHFIPEKPLYDQGFILIPHLATLGWGVGPGGEITDIYPYFVVGVLHLISSAVLGFGGIYHSLFGPDTLETNAPLFGYDWRDKNKMTTILGIHLILLGIGSFLLVIKALYVGGIYDTWAPGGGDVRLIKNPTLNPLVIFGYVFKSPFGGDGWIVSINNLEDLVGGHIWVGVLTIVGGIWHILTKPFS
;
A
#
# COMPACT_ATOMS: atom_id res chain seq x y z
N GLY A 1 27.76 7.42 -21.61
CA GLY A 1 26.79 8.27 -22.31
C GLY A 1 25.91 9.16 -21.42
N PHE A 2 25.95 9.06 -20.09
CA PHE A 2 25.12 9.92 -19.21
C PHE A 2 25.99 10.75 -18.27
N ALA A 3 25.67 12.04 -18.11
CA ALA A 3 26.29 12.93 -17.12
C ALA A 3 25.85 12.58 -15.69
N TRP A 4 26.45 13.21 -14.68
CA TRP A 4 26.23 12.87 -13.26
C TRP A 4 24.80 13.12 -12.78
N TRP A 5 24.13 14.18 -13.26
CA TRP A 5 22.75 14.52 -12.93
C TRP A 5 21.71 13.53 -13.50
N ALA A 6 22.12 12.71 -14.49
CA ALA A 6 21.36 11.56 -15.01
C ALA A 6 22.03 10.22 -14.63
N GLY A 7 22.75 10.20 -13.50
CA GLY A 7 23.59 9.07 -13.10
C GLY A 7 22.84 7.74 -13.01
N ASN A 8 21.59 7.75 -12.56
CA ASN A 8 20.77 6.54 -12.41
C ASN A 8 20.44 5.86 -13.75
N ALA A 9 20.46 6.58 -14.88
CA ALA A 9 20.29 5.98 -16.20
C ALA A 9 21.41 4.99 -16.57
N ARG A 10 22.55 5.03 -15.85
CA ARG A 10 23.63 4.05 -16.00
C ARG A 10 23.26 2.67 -15.44
N LEU A 11 22.20 2.56 -14.63
CA LEU A 11 21.76 1.31 -14.00
C LEU A 11 20.80 0.47 -14.85
N ILE A 12 20.37 0.97 -16.03
CA ILE A 12 19.32 0.33 -16.85
C ILE A 12 19.59 -1.15 -17.09
N ASN A 13 20.85 -1.52 -17.37
CA ASN A 13 21.24 -2.92 -17.66
C ASN A 13 22.06 -3.56 -16.52
N LEU A 14 22.00 -3.01 -15.31
CA LEU A 14 22.69 -3.53 -14.12
C LEU A 14 21.64 -4.03 -13.13
N SER A 15 21.02 -5.17 -13.44
CA SER A 15 19.86 -5.70 -12.71
C SER A 15 20.10 -5.89 -11.21
N GLY A 16 21.32 -6.24 -10.79
CA GLY A 16 21.69 -6.40 -9.38
C GLY A 16 21.81 -5.05 -8.66
N LYS A 17 22.52 -4.09 -9.25
CA LYS A 17 22.63 -2.73 -8.69
C LYS A 17 21.29 -2.01 -8.69
N LEU A 18 20.50 -2.18 -9.75
CA LEU A 18 19.18 -1.59 -9.86
C LEU A 18 18.21 -2.19 -8.85
N LEU A 19 18.25 -3.51 -8.60
CA LEU A 19 17.54 -4.13 -7.48
C LEU A 19 17.92 -3.49 -6.14
N GLY A 20 19.23 -3.33 -5.88
CA GLY A 20 19.71 -2.67 -4.67
C GLY A 20 19.17 -1.26 -4.49
N ALA A 21 19.16 -0.46 -5.56
CA ALA A 21 18.59 0.89 -5.55
C ALA A 21 17.09 0.89 -5.21
N HIS A 22 16.30 -0.02 -5.80
CA HIS A 22 14.86 -0.13 -5.52
C HIS A 22 14.59 -0.60 -4.07
N VAL A 23 15.32 -1.60 -3.58
CA VAL A 23 15.15 -2.12 -2.22
C VAL A 23 15.58 -1.08 -1.17
N ALA A 24 16.68 -0.35 -1.41
CA ALA A 24 17.11 0.75 -0.54
C ALA A 24 16.06 1.87 -0.52
N HIS A 25 15.50 2.23 -1.68
CA HIS A 25 14.45 3.24 -1.78
C HIS A 25 13.16 2.81 -1.05
N ALA A 26 12.76 1.54 -1.16
CA ALA A 26 11.67 0.99 -0.34
C ALA A 26 11.99 1.11 1.16
N GLY A 27 13.23 0.86 1.56
CA GLY A 27 13.72 1.10 2.92
C GLY A 27 13.52 2.54 3.38
N LEU A 28 13.78 3.54 2.53
CA LEU A 28 13.54 4.96 2.86
C LEU A 28 12.06 5.28 3.09
N ILE A 29 11.15 4.72 2.28
CA ILE A 29 9.70 4.90 2.45
C ILE A 29 9.26 4.32 3.79
N VAL A 30 9.67 3.09 4.08
CA VAL A 30 9.31 2.38 5.33
C VAL A 30 9.95 3.04 6.55
N PHE A 31 11.17 3.57 6.41
CA PHE A 31 11.83 4.37 7.45
C PHE A 31 11.04 5.64 7.76
N TRP A 32 10.64 6.39 6.72
CA TRP A 32 9.84 7.59 6.90
C TRP A 32 8.52 7.29 7.60
N ALA A 33 7.81 6.24 7.18
CA ALA A 33 6.56 5.83 7.83
C ALA A 33 6.77 5.55 9.32
N GLY A 34 7.79 4.76 9.68
CA GLY A 34 8.09 4.43 11.08
C GLY A 34 8.52 5.64 11.91
N ALA A 35 9.52 6.38 11.43
CA ALA A 35 10.06 7.55 12.12
C ALA A 35 9.02 8.66 12.28
N MET A 36 8.27 8.96 11.22
CA MET A 36 7.24 9.99 11.25
C MET A 36 6.07 9.58 12.16
N THR A 37 5.62 8.32 12.16
CA THR A 37 4.59 7.87 13.10
C THR A 37 5.06 7.99 14.55
N LEU A 38 6.30 7.60 14.86
CA LEU A 38 6.84 7.76 16.22
C LEU A 38 7.01 9.23 16.62
N PHE A 39 7.35 10.10 15.67
CA PHE A 39 7.38 11.55 15.89
C PHE A 39 5.98 12.08 16.20
N GLU A 40 4.94 11.70 15.45
CA GLU A 40 3.57 12.13 15.77
C GLU A 40 3.12 11.61 17.14
N VAL A 41 3.41 10.34 17.46
CA VAL A 41 3.11 9.75 18.77
C VAL A 41 3.81 10.52 19.91
N SER A 42 5.07 10.94 19.73
CA SER A 42 5.80 11.69 20.77
C SER A 42 5.32 13.12 20.96
N HIS A 43 4.61 13.69 19.98
CA HIS A 43 4.07 15.05 20.03
C HIS A 43 2.56 15.09 20.25
N PHE A 44 1.92 13.92 20.40
CA PHE A 44 0.47 13.81 20.58
C PHE A 44 0.02 14.39 21.92
N ILE A 45 -0.90 15.36 21.84
CA ILE A 45 -1.59 15.98 22.97
C ILE A 45 -3.04 15.46 22.94
N PRO A 46 -3.45 14.60 23.91
CA PRO A 46 -4.77 13.95 23.90
C PRO A 46 -5.96 14.92 23.92
N GLU A 47 -5.79 16.09 24.54
CA GLU A 47 -6.86 17.09 24.70
C GLU A 47 -7.14 17.88 23.43
N LYS A 48 -6.35 17.68 22.35
CA LYS A 48 -6.48 18.39 21.08
C LYS A 48 -6.93 17.44 19.97
N PRO A 49 -7.78 17.91 19.03
CA PRO A 49 -8.06 17.15 17.82
C PRO A 49 -6.78 16.85 17.02
N LEU A 50 -6.75 15.72 16.31
CA LEU A 50 -5.59 15.34 15.49
C LEU A 50 -5.25 16.37 14.41
N TYR A 51 -6.27 16.99 13.80
CA TYR A 51 -6.11 17.95 12.72
C TYR A 51 -5.51 19.29 13.16
N ASP A 52 -5.55 19.63 14.45
CA ASP A 52 -4.94 20.85 15.01
C ASP A 52 -3.46 20.67 15.37
N GLN A 53 -2.93 19.45 15.22
CA GLN A 53 -1.57 19.09 15.64
C GLN A 53 -0.63 18.82 14.46
N GLY A 54 -1.12 19.00 13.22
CA GLY A 54 -0.33 18.77 12.01
C GLY A 54 -0.04 17.30 11.71
N PHE A 55 -0.83 16.38 12.27
CA PHE A 55 -0.66 14.95 12.05
C PHE A 55 -1.26 14.50 10.74
N ILE A 56 -0.54 13.62 10.06
CA ILE A 56 -0.98 13.00 8.81
C ILE A 56 -0.98 11.48 8.91
N LEU A 57 -0.17 10.84 9.77
CA LEU A 57 -0.11 9.37 9.86
C LEU A 57 -1.07 8.78 10.90
N ILE A 58 -1.15 9.34 12.10
CA ILE A 58 -2.12 8.91 13.12
C ILE A 58 -3.56 8.94 12.58
N PRO A 59 -4.02 9.97 11.82
CA PRO A 59 -5.34 9.95 11.19
C PRO A 59 -5.59 8.74 10.27
N HIS A 60 -4.59 8.27 9.52
CA HIS A 60 -4.72 7.07 8.69
C HIS A 60 -4.92 5.82 9.57
N LEU A 61 -4.19 5.71 10.67
CA LEU A 61 -4.30 4.57 11.60
C LEU A 61 -5.62 4.58 12.37
N ALA A 62 -6.08 5.76 12.79
CA ALA A 62 -7.40 5.94 13.40
C ALA A 62 -8.52 5.57 12.42
N THR A 63 -8.41 5.92 11.14
CA THR A 63 -9.39 5.53 10.11
C THR A 63 -9.49 4.00 9.96
N LEU A 64 -8.36 3.28 10.13
CA LEU A 64 -8.34 1.82 10.19
C LEU A 64 -8.92 1.24 11.50
N GLY A 65 -9.43 2.07 12.39
CA GLY A 65 -10.09 1.68 13.64
C GLY A 65 -9.11 1.28 14.75
N TRP A 66 -7.84 1.68 14.67
CA TRP A 66 -6.89 1.47 15.76
C TRP A 66 -6.87 2.65 16.71
N GLY A 67 -6.92 2.40 18.02
CA GLY A 67 -6.72 3.42 19.04
C GLY A 67 -7.81 4.49 19.13
N VAL A 68 -8.91 4.34 18.38
CA VAL A 68 -10.00 5.31 18.27
C VAL A 68 -11.32 4.68 18.72
N GLY A 69 -12.16 5.46 19.37
CA GLY A 69 -13.50 5.06 19.82
C GLY A 69 -14.61 5.99 19.32
N PRO A 70 -15.75 6.02 20.03
CA PRO A 70 -16.89 6.84 19.67
C PRO A 70 -16.54 8.33 19.51
N GLY A 71 -17.13 8.99 18.52
CA GLY A 71 -16.87 10.39 18.19
C GLY A 71 -15.49 10.68 17.60
N GLY A 72 -14.66 9.66 17.38
CA GLY A 72 -13.30 9.82 16.90
C GLY A 72 -12.29 10.13 18.01
N GLU A 73 -12.67 9.90 19.27
CA GLU A 73 -11.78 10.08 20.42
C GLU A 73 -10.64 9.06 20.39
N ILE A 74 -9.41 9.53 20.59
CA ILE A 74 -8.24 8.67 20.68
C ILE A 74 -8.16 8.10 22.10
N THR A 75 -8.42 6.80 22.21
CA THR A 75 -8.53 6.07 23.48
C THR A 75 -7.25 5.31 23.85
N ASP A 76 -6.44 4.92 22.86
CA ASP A 76 -5.18 4.21 23.06
C ASP A 76 -4.17 4.54 21.95
N ILE A 77 -3.01 5.06 22.32
CA ILE A 77 -1.92 5.39 21.39
C ILE A 77 -0.96 4.22 21.15
N TYR A 78 -1.06 3.14 21.93
CA TYR A 78 -0.15 1.99 21.82
C TYR A 78 -0.14 1.34 20.42
N PRO A 79 -1.29 1.16 19.73
CA PRO A 79 -1.29 0.67 18.35
C PRO A 79 -0.46 1.54 17.40
N TYR A 80 -0.49 2.87 17.57
CA TYR A 80 0.29 3.79 16.75
C TYR A 80 1.79 3.65 17.00
N PHE A 81 2.17 3.51 18.28
CA PHE A 81 3.54 3.20 18.67
C PHE A 81 4.03 1.88 18.04
N VAL A 82 3.22 0.82 18.12
CA VAL A 82 3.55 -0.50 17.52
C VAL A 82 3.76 -0.37 16.02
N VAL A 83 2.85 0.31 15.30
CA VAL A 83 2.99 0.54 13.86
C VAL A 83 4.30 1.28 13.55
N GLY A 84 4.60 2.36 14.29
CA GLY A 84 5.83 3.13 14.14
C GLY A 84 7.10 2.28 14.32
N VAL A 85 7.16 1.49 15.40
CA VAL A 85 8.30 0.61 15.71
C VAL A 85 8.48 -0.48 14.65
N LEU A 86 7.40 -1.17 14.25
CA LEU A 86 7.48 -2.26 13.27
C LEU A 86 7.97 -1.75 11.91
N HIS A 87 7.50 -0.60 11.46
CA HIS A 87 8.00 0.02 10.22
C HIS A 87 9.47 0.42 10.38
N LEU A 88 9.84 1.09 11.48
CA LEU A 88 11.22 1.52 11.69
C LEU A 88 12.22 0.35 11.68
N ILE A 89 11.90 -0.76 12.35
CA ILE A 89 12.74 -1.97 12.36
C ILE A 89 12.79 -2.62 10.97
N SER A 90 11.65 -2.76 10.30
CA SER A 90 11.58 -3.32 8.94
C SER A 90 12.41 -2.52 7.94
N SER A 91 12.46 -1.19 8.11
CA SER A 91 13.27 -0.31 7.26
C SER A 91 14.77 -0.63 7.31
N ALA A 92 15.28 -1.07 8.47
CA ALA A 92 16.69 -1.43 8.62
C ALA A 92 17.02 -2.70 7.82
N VAL A 93 16.12 -3.67 7.80
CA VAL A 93 16.26 -4.91 7.00
C VAL A 93 16.28 -4.58 5.51
N LEU A 94 15.36 -3.74 5.05
CA LEU A 94 15.31 -3.28 3.65
C LEU A 94 16.54 -2.46 3.28
N GLY A 95 16.95 -1.52 4.13
CA GLY A 95 18.15 -0.71 3.92
C GLY A 95 19.41 -1.58 3.80
N PHE A 96 19.56 -2.58 4.67
CA PHE A 96 20.67 -3.52 4.61
C PHE A 96 20.69 -4.30 3.29
N GLY A 97 19.56 -4.89 2.88
CA GLY A 97 19.45 -5.60 1.61
C GLY A 97 19.73 -4.69 0.40
N GLY A 98 19.22 -3.46 0.43
CA GLY A 98 19.45 -2.47 -0.62
C GLY A 98 20.91 -2.04 -0.76
N ILE A 99 21.60 -1.79 0.36
CA ILE A 99 23.04 -1.47 0.37
C ILE A 99 23.85 -2.67 -0.14
N TYR A 100 23.54 -3.88 0.34
CA TYR A 100 24.21 -5.10 -0.10
C TYR A 100 24.15 -5.26 -1.62
N HIS A 101 22.95 -5.24 -2.21
CA HIS A 101 22.77 -5.42 -3.65
C HIS A 101 23.34 -4.24 -4.48
N SER A 102 23.40 -3.04 -3.93
CA SER A 102 23.96 -1.88 -4.63
C SER A 102 25.50 -1.91 -4.70
N LEU A 103 26.15 -2.34 -3.62
CA LEU A 103 27.60 -2.16 -3.43
C LEU A 103 28.42 -3.47 -3.45
N PHE A 104 27.88 -4.55 -2.89
CA PHE A 104 28.63 -5.79 -2.63
C PHE A 104 28.16 -6.99 -3.45
N GLY A 105 26.87 -7.03 -3.78
CA GLY A 105 26.30 -8.07 -4.63
C GLY A 105 26.79 -7.99 -6.09
N PRO A 106 26.45 -8.99 -6.92
CA PRO A 106 26.80 -8.97 -8.33
C PRO A 106 26.07 -7.82 -9.06
N ASP A 107 26.75 -7.18 -10.01
CA ASP A 107 26.19 -6.06 -10.77
C ASP A 107 24.99 -6.47 -11.64
N THR A 108 25.00 -7.72 -12.11
CA THR A 108 24.00 -8.35 -12.98
C THR A 108 23.58 -9.71 -12.41
N LEU A 109 22.32 -10.08 -12.58
CA LEU A 109 21.72 -11.29 -12.00
C LEU A 109 21.54 -12.42 -13.02
N GLU A 110 21.64 -12.13 -14.31
CA GLU A 110 21.27 -13.04 -15.42
C GLU A 110 22.08 -14.34 -15.41
N THR A 111 23.37 -14.28 -15.05
CA THR A 111 24.25 -15.46 -15.05
C THR A 111 24.24 -16.20 -13.72
N ASN A 112 24.29 -15.46 -12.60
CA ASN A 112 24.45 -16.06 -11.27
C ASN A 112 23.12 -16.47 -10.63
N ALA A 113 22.01 -15.86 -11.06
CA ALA A 113 20.67 -16.07 -10.52
C ALA A 113 19.61 -15.98 -11.64
N PRO A 114 19.54 -16.96 -12.57
CA PRO A 114 18.68 -16.89 -13.76
C PRO A 114 17.18 -16.70 -13.47
N LEU A 115 16.72 -17.19 -12.31
CA LEU A 115 15.35 -16.96 -11.84
C LEU A 115 15.06 -15.47 -11.60
N PHE A 116 16.05 -14.69 -11.17
CA PHE A 116 15.91 -13.28 -10.83
C PHE A 116 16.42 -12.33 -11.92
N GLY A 117 17.35 -12.79 -12.76
CA GLY A 117 17.81 -12.02 -13.93
C GLY A 117 16.71 -11.78 -14.97
N TYR A 118 16.84 -10.70 -15.73
CA TYR A 118 15.87 -10.31 -16.75
C TYR A 118 16.49 -9.45 -17.86
N ASP A 119 15.89 -9.49 -19.04
CA ASP A 119 16.10 -8.51 -20.11
C ASP A 119 14.80 -7.70 -20.27
N TRP A 120 14.90 -6.38 -20.33
CA TRP A 120 13.75 -5.49 -20.59
C TRP A 120 13.00 -5.83 -21.89
N ARG A 121 13.67 -6.49 -22.84
CA ARG A 121 13.10 -6.93 -24.11
C ARG A 121 12.41 -8.29 -24.03
N ASP A 122 12.67 -9.07 -22.98
CA ASP A 122 11.95 -10.31 -22.73
C ASP A 122 10.54 -10.01 -22.22
N LYS A 123 9.62 -9.91 -23.18
CA LYS A 123 8.20 -9.64 -22.91
C LYS A 123 7.58 -10.64 -21.94
N ASN A 124 8.02 -11.90 -21.96
CA ASN A 124 7.47 -12.95 -21.10
C ASN A 124 7.97 -12.81 -19.66
N LYS A 125 9.26 -12.50 -19.48
CA LYS A 125 9.81 -12.21 -18.15
C LYS A 125 9.18 -10.94 -17.56
N MET A 126 8.96 -9.90 -18.37
CA MET A 126 8.31 -8.68 -17.92
C MET A 126 6.87 -8.92 -17.47
N THR A 127 6.06 -9.69 -18.21
CA THR A 127 4.69 -10.04 -17.76
C THR A 127 4.70 -10.94 -16.54
N THR A 128 5.67 -11.85 -16.41
CA THR A 128 5.82 -12.68 -15.21
C THR A 128 6.08 -11.82 -13.96
N ILE A 129 7.04 -10.89 -14.02
CA ILE A 129 7.34 -9.98 -12.90
C ILE A 129 6.12 -9.12 -12.58
N LEU A 130 5.47 -8.53 -13.58
CA LEU A 130 4.23 -7.77 -13.39
C LEU A 130 3.16 -8.62 -12.69
N GLY A 131 2.94 -9.84 -13.14
CA GLY A 131 1.89 -10.70 -12.62
C GLY A 131 2.12 -11.09 -11.16
N ILE A 132 3.36 -11.35 -10.75
CA ILE A 132 3.71 -11.57 -9.34
C ILE A 132 3.37 -10.33 -8.49
N HIS A 133 3.74 -9.13 -8.95
CA HIS A 133 3.44 -7.90 -8.22
C HIS A 133 1.93 -7.63 -8.14
N LEU A 134 1.16 -7.93 -9.19
CA LEU A 134 -0.31 -7.82 -9.17
C LEU A 134 -0.93 -8.75 -8.12
N ILE A 135 -0.43 -9.98 -7.98
CA ILE A 135 -0.89 -10.89 -6.93
C ILE A 135 -0.58 -10.31 -5.53
N LEU A 136 0.63 -9.78 -5.32
CA LEU A 136 0.99 -9.16 -4.04
C LEU A 136 0.13 -7.94 -3.71
N LEU A 137 -0.19 -7.10 -4.71
CA LEU A 137 -1.13 -5.98 -4.55
C LEU A 137 -2.54 -6.45 -4.20
N GLY A 138 -3.01 -7.54 -4.82
CA GLY A 138 -4.31 -8.12 -4.51
C GLY A 138 -4.38 -8.68 -3.09
N ILE A 139 -3.32 -9.32 -2.61
CA ILE A 139 -3.18 -9.71 -1.20
C ILE A 139 -3.26 -8.46 -0.29
N GLY A 140 -2.55 -7.39 -0.64
CA GLY A 140 -2.62 -6.11 0.08
C GLY A 140 -4.04 -5.54 0.17
N SER A 141 -4.81 -5.61 -0.92
CA SER A 141 -6.23 -5.22 -0.94
C SER A 141 -7.08 -6.06 0.01
N PHE A 142 -6.87 -7.38 0.04
CA PHE A 142 -7.56 -8.28 0.96
C PHE A 142 -7.16 -8.09 2.43
N LEU A 143 -5.98 -7.57 2.75
CA LEU A 143 -5.63 -7.23 4.14
C LEU A 143 -6.57 -6.16 4.71
N LEU A 144 -6.96 -5.16 3.91
CA LEU A 144 -7.98 -4.17 4.33
C LEU A 144 -9.35 -4.83 4.52
N VAL A 145 -9.75 -5.71 3.60
CA VAL A 145 -11.01 -6.46 3.70
C VAL A 145 -11.04 -7.28 5.00
N ILE A 146 -9.96 -8.01 5.30
CA ILE A 146 -9.84 -8.80 6.53
C ILE A 146 -9.93 -7.90 7.76
N LYS A 147 -9.26 -6.73 7.74
CA LYS A 147 -9.34 -5.74 8.82
C LYS A 147 -10.79 -5.31 9.08
N ALA A 148 -11.50 -4.92 8.01
CA ALA A 148 -12.86 -4.39 8.09
C ALA A 148 -13.91 -5.44 8.49
N LEU A 149 -13.77 -6.69 8.02
CA LEU A 149 -14.75 -7.75 8.26
C LEU A 149 -14.53 -8.51 9.57
N TYR A 150 -13.27 -8.74 9.95
CA TYR A 150 -12.93 -9.75 10.96
C TYR A 150 -12.02 -9.24 12.08
N VAL A 151 -11.21 -8.21 11.85
CA VAL A 151 -10.21 -7.74 12.82
C VAL A 151 -10.57 -6.35 13.35
N GLY A 152 -11.61 -6.31 14.19
CA GLY A 152 -12.03 -5.11 14.91
C GLY A 152 -12.77 -4.06 14.08
N GLY A 153 -12.76 -4.14 12.74
CA GLY A 153 -13.49 -3.20 11.88
C GLY A 153 -12.68 -1.96 11.50
N ILE A 154 -13.35 -0.94 10.98
CA ILE A 154 -12.75 0.35 10.62
C ILE A 154 -13.66 1.48 11.12
N TYR A 155 -13.12 2.71 11.21
CA TYR A 155 -13.89 3.84 11.73
C TYR A 155 -14.94 4.32 10.72
N ASP A 156 -16.21 4.34 11.14
CA ASP A 156 -17.33 4.85 10.34
C ASP A 156 -17.83 6.17 10.90
N THR A 157 -17.61 7.27 10.19
CA THR A 157 -18.16 8.57 10.57
C THR A 157 -19.68 8.64 10.43
N TRP A 158 -20.30 7.72 9.69
CA TRP A 158 -21.75 7.64 9.44
C TRP A 158 -22.47 6.62 10.31
N ALA A 159 -21.79 6.06 11.32
CA ALA A 159 -22.42 5.12 12.24
C ALA A 159 -23.65 5.76 12.94
N PRO A 160 -24.77 5.01 13.11
CA PRO A 160 -25.96 5.53 13.78
C PRO A 160 -25.66 5.94 15.23
N GLY A 161 -25.98 7.19 15.58
CA GLY A 161 -25.72 7.75 16.90
C GLY A 161 -24.39 8.52 17.02
N GLY A 162 -23.61 8.61 15.95
CA GLY A 162 -22.31 9.28 15.91
C GLY A 162 -21.22 8.32 15.43
N GLY A 163 -20.11 8.87 14.94
CA GLY A 163 -19.05 8.05 14.35
C GLY A 163 -18.42 7.08 15.35
N ASP A 164 -18.13 5.86 14.93
CA ASP A 164 -17.52 4.82 15.77
C ASP A 164 -16.85 3.73 14.93
N VAL A 165 -15.99 2.91 15.54
CA VAL A 165 -15.41 1.74 14.90
C VAL A 165 -16.44 0.63 14.78
N ARG A 166 -16.62 0.08 13.58
CA ARG A 166 -17.53 -1.06 13.37
C ARG A 166 -17.02 -2.08 12.37
N LEU A 167 -17.50 -3.30 12.55
CA LEU A 167 -17.31 -4.39 11.57
C LEU A 167 -18.23 -4.19 10.37
N ILE A 168 -17.69 -4.37 9.17
CA ILE A 168 -18.42 -4.26 7.90
C ILE A 168 -18.95 -5.64 7.51
N LYS A 169 -20.11 -6.01 8.07
CA LYS A 169 -20.64 -7.39 7.95
C LYS A 169 -21.19 -7.72 6.55
N ASN A 170 -21.67 -6.72 5.82
CA ASN A 170 -22.34 -6.90 4.54
C ASN A 170 -21.72 -6.00 3.45
N PRO A 171 -20.48 -6.27 3.01
CA PRO A 171 -19.86 -5.48 1.95
C PRO A 171 -20.64 -5.59 0.63
N THR A 172 -20.69 -4.51 -0.14
CA THR A 172 -21.43 -4.48 -1.40
C THR A 172 -20.69 -5.30 -2.48
N LEU A 173 -21.27 -6.43 -2.86
CA LEU A 173 -20.71 -7.28 -3.93
C LEU A 173 -21.36 -7.04 -5.30
N ASN A 174 -22.45 -6.28 -5.36
CA ASN A 174 -23.17 -6.03 -6.61
C ASN A 174 -22.27 -5.26 -7.60
N PRO A 175 -21.87 -5.86 -8.75
CA PRO A 175 -20.97 -5.21 -9.69
C PRO A 175 -21.56 -3.95 -10.30
N LEU A 176 -22.89 -3.86 -10.45
CA LEU A 176 -23.54 -2.66 -10.99
C LEU A 176 -23.32 -1.43 -10.10
N VAL A 177 -23.26 -1.63 -8.78
CA VAL A 177 -22.95 -0.54 -7.83
C VAL A 177 -21.45 -0.22 -7.89
N ILE A 178 -20.60 -1.23 -7.72
CA ILE A 178 -19.14 -1.04 -7.63
C ILE A 178 -18.56 -0.43 -8.91
N PHE A 179 -18.86 -1.01 -10.08
CA PHE A 179 -18.40 -0.44 -11.35
C PHE A 179 -19.21 0.79 -11.76
N GLY A 180 -20.42 0.98 -11.23
CA GLY A 180 -21.19 2.20 -11.40
C GLY A 180 -20.41 3.45 -10.98
N TYR A 181 -19.65 3.39 -9.89
CA TYR A 181 -18.77 4.48 -9.46
C TYR A 181 -17.72 4.85 -10.52
N VAL A 182 -17.16 3.87 -11.24
CA VAL A 182 -16.11 4.10 -12.25
C VAL A 182 -16.66 4.83 -13.48
N PHE A 183 -17.96 4.69 -13.77
CA PHE A 183 -18.61 5.33 -14.93
C PHE A 183 -19.38 6.61 -14.59
N LYS A 184 -19.39 7.04 -13.32
CA LYS A 184 -19.95 8.33 -12.92
C LYS A 184 -19.16 9.50 -13.49
N SER A 185 -19.84 10.62 -13.74
CA SER A 185 -19.20 11.88 -14.13
C SER A 185 -18.25 12.38 -13.04
N PRO A 186 -17.09 12.96 -13.41
CA PRO A 186 -16.20 13.60 -12.44
C PRO A 186 -16.65 15.02 -12.04
N PHE A 187 -17.73 15.55 -12.63
CA PHE A 187 -18.22 16.90 -12.35
C PHE A 187 -19.08 16.96 -11.07
N GLY A 188 -19.36 18.20 -10.63
CA GLY A 188 -20.14 18.47 -9.42
C GLY A 188 -21.52 17.82 -9.46
N GLY A 189 -21.92 17.22 -8.34
CA GLY A 189 -23.16 16.44 -8.19
C GLY A 189 -22.94 14.93 -8.31
N ASP A 190 -21.98 14.48 -9.13
CA ASP A 190 -21.70 13.04 -9.33
C ASP A 190 -20.42 12.58 -8.62
N GLY A 191 -19.29 13.25 -8.87
CA GLY A 191 -18.03 13.05 -8.14
C GLY A 191 -17.27 11.74 -8.38
N TRP A 192 -17.53 11.01 -9.48
CA TRP A 192 -16.83 9.77 -9.84
C TRP A 192 -16.62 8.81 -8.64
N ILE A 193 -15.43 8.22 -8.47
CA ILE A 193 -15.06 7.36 -7.32
C ILE A 193 -14.92 8.14 -6.00
N VAL A 194 -14.77 9.46 -6.04
CA VAL A 194 -14.70 10.30 -4.82
C VAL A 194 -16.07 10.36 -4.12
N SER A 195 -17.15 9.99 -4.82
CA SER A 195 -18.51 9.97 -4.29
C SER A 195 -18.85 8.76 -3.41
N ILE A 196 -17.91 7.82 -3.19
CA ILE A 196 -18.12 6.69 -2.28
C ILE A 196 -18.37 7.26 -0.87
N ASN A 197 -19.55 6.96 -0.32
CA ASN A 197 -20.05 7.60 0.90
C ASN A 197 -20.41 6.62 2.01
N ASN A 198 -20.15 5.33 1.84
CA ASN A 198 -20.39 4.29 2.83
C ASN A 198 -19.27 3.24 2.77
N LEU A 199 -19.08 2.54 3.89
CA LEU A 199 -17.98 1.59 4.04
C LEU A 199 -18.25 0.24 3.39
N GLU A 200 -19.51 -0.14 3.23
CA GLU A 200 -19.92 -1.35 2.52
C GLU A 200 -19.43 -1.33 1.07
N ASP A 201 -19.59 -0.20 0.39
CA ASP A 201 -19.09 0.01 -0.98
C ASP A 201 -17.57 0.10 -1.02
N LEU A 202 -16.94 0.79 -0.06
CA LEU A 202 -15.47 0.87 0.03
C LEU A 202 -14.84 -0.53 0.14
N VAL A 203 -15.33 -1.33 1.09
CA VAL A 203 -14.82 -2.68 1.34
C VAL A 203 -15.19 -3.62 0.19
N GLY A 204 -16.42 -3.52 -0.33
CA GLY A 204 -16.86 -4.25 -1.52
C GLY A 204 -15.98 -3.97 -2.75
N GLY A 205 -15.61 -2.70 -2.96
CA GLY A 205 -14.68 -2.28 -4.00
C GLY A 205 -13.29 -2.91 -3.85
N HIS A 206 -12.76 -2.98 -2.63
CA HIS A 206 -11.48 -3.65 -2.35
C HIS A 206 -11.55 -5.17 -2.58
N ILE A 207 -12.70 -5.82 -2.32
CA ILE A 207 -12.89 -7.23 -2.70
C ILE A 207 -12.74 -7.39 -4.22
N TRP A 208 -13.41 -6.53 -5.01
CA TRP A 208 -13.28 -6.56 -6.47
C TRP A 208 -11.86 -6.27 -6.95
N VAL A 209 -11.19 -5.26 -6.40
CA VAL A 209 -9.79 -4.94 -6.72
C VAL A 209 -8.89 -6.13 -6.40
N GLY A 210 -9.04 -6.74 -5.23
CA GLY A 210 -8.27 -7.92 -4.81
C GLY A 210 -8.44 -9.10 -5.77
N VAL A 211 -9.69 -9.44 -6.13
CA VAL A 211 -9.96 -10.52 -7.10
C VAL A 211 -9.36 -10.20 -8.47
N LEU A 212 -9.63 -9.01 -9.02
CA LEU A 212 -9.20 -8.63 -10.36
C LEU A 212 -7.67 -8.58 -10.48
N THR A 213 -6.98 -8.05 -9.48
CA THR A 213 -5.51 -7.99 -9.47
C THR A 213 -4.87 -9.37 -9.34
N ILE A 214 -5.42 -10.27 -8.51
CA ILE A 214 -4.92 -11.66 -8.43
C ILE A 214 -5.15 -12.41 -9.74
N VAL A 215 -6.38 -12.35 -10.28
CA VAL A 215 -6.71 -13.04 -11.54
C VAL A 215 -5.88 -12.46 -12.70
N GLY A 216 -5.76 -11.14 -12.79
CA GLY A 216 -4.89 -10.47 -13.76
C GLY A 216 -3.42 -10.83 -13.58
N GLY A 217 -2.96 -11.00 -12.34
CA GLY A 217 -1.61 -11.44 -12.04
C GLY A 217 -1.32 -12.87 -12.50
N ILE A 218 -2.24 -13.81 -12.23
CA ILE A 218 -2.18 -15.19 -12.74
C ILE A 218 -2.18 -15.18 -14.27
N TRP A 219 -3.07 -14.40 -14.88
CA TRP A 219 -3.12 -14.23 -16.33
C TRP A 219 -1.77 -13.77 -16.90
N HIS A 220 -1.16 -12.73 -16.34
CA HIS A 220 0.12 -12.20 -16.83
C HIS A 220 1.31 -13.14 -16.61
N ILE A 221 1.26 -14.02 -15.60
CA ILE A 221 2.25 -15.09 -15.41
C ILE A 221 2.09 -16.18 -16.47
N LEU A 222 0.85 -16.55 -16.81
CA LEU A 222 0.55 -17.65 -17.73
C LEU A 222 0.52 -17.23 -19.21
N THR A 223 0.62 -15.93 -19.50
CA THR A 223 0.50 -15.39 -20.86
C THR A 223 1.62 -14.42 -21.22
N LYS A 224 1.73 -14.12 -22.51
CA LYS A 224 2.62 -13.10 -23.07
C LYS A 224 1.81 -12.09 -23.88
N PRO A 225 2.33 -10.89 -24.15
CA PRO A 225 1.63 -9.91 -24.98
C PRO A 225 1.28 -10.51 -26.34
N PHE A 226 0.05 -10.27 -26.79
CA PHE A 226 -0.41 -10.70 -28.11
C PHE A 226 0.41 -10.02 -29.21
N SER A 227 0.50 -10.70 -30.37
CA SER A 227 1.20 -10.23 -31.57
C SER A 227 0.44 -9.12 -32.27
#